data_AF-A0A9D0ZRC0-F1
#
_entry.id   AF-A0A9D0ZRC0-F1
#
_cell.length_a   1.000
_cell.length_b   1.000
_cell.length_c   1.000
_cell.angle_alpha   90.00
_cell.angle_beta   90.00
_cell.angle_gamma   90.00
#
_symmetry.space_group_name_H-M   'P 1'
#
loop_
_entity.id
_entity.type
_entity.pdbx_description
1 polymer ?
#
loop_
_entity_poly.entity_id
_entity_poly.type
_entity_poly.pdbx_seq_one_letter_code
_entity_poly.pdbx_strand_id
1 'polypeptide(L)'
;MKIYTVTHKKFKKYARRNIYQSLLVGANKNKGDEDFIKDNSFEGNISDKNSSFCELTGQYWIYKESNEDIVGLCHYRRYFTKNKKFFPRSMLLNKRDIINYLSNYDIILPQKGKNQYNGLTAKEFFCQKHDAIVWQECREIIKHKYPNYLEMFDWFENETEGYSYNMLICNKELFDSYSEWLFSILFDLEDRVDLSKYDNYNSRMFGFVSERLINVWVKYHNLKVKEVPVVFTESKNPLKNFLKSL
;
A
#
# COMPACT_ATOMS: atom_id res chain seq x y z
N MET A 1 4.30 -4.68 18.79
CA MET A 1 3.60 -4.21 17.58
C MET A 1 3.91 -2.75 17.26
N LYS A 2 4.03 -2.43 15.96
CA LYS A 2 4.10 -1.05 15.45
C LYS A 2 3.34 -0.89 14.15
N ILE A 3 2.73 0.28 13.97
CA ILE A 3 2.11 0.71 12.72
C ILE A 3 2.93 1.85 12.13
N TYR A 4 3.58 1.59 11.01
CA TYR A 4 4.45 2.53 10.33
C TYR A 4 3.61 3.48 9.48
N THR A 5 3.75 4.77 9.77
CA THR A 5 3.12 5.87 9.04
C THR A 5 4.12 6.39 8.02
N VAL A 6 3.99 5.93 6.77
CA VAL A 6 4.92 6.28 5.68
C VAL A 6 4.67 7.70 5.18
N THR A 7 5.75 8.45 4.98
CA THR A 7 5.71 9.85 4.52
C THR A 7 6.95 10.20 3.71
N HIS A 8 6.81 11.14 2.76
CA HIS A 8 7.95 11.75 2.03
C HIS A 8 8.27 13.17 2.53
N LYS A 9 7.60 13.63 3.58
CA LYS A 9 7.76 14.99 4.12
C LYS A 9 7.33 15.09 5.58
N LYS A 10 7.62 16.22 6.21
CA LYS A 10 7.03 16.60 7.50
C LYS A 10 5.51 16.68 7.40
N PHE A 11 4.82 16.23 8.44
CA PHE A 11 3.36 16.24 8.51
C PHE A 11 2.89 16.39 9.96
N LYS A 12 1.66 16.84 10.15
CA LYS A 12 1.04 16.91 11.48
C LYS A 12 0.80 15.48 11.99
N LYS A 13 1.43 15.11 13.10
CA LYS A 13 1.21 13.81 13.74
C LYS A 13 -0.20 13.75 14.35
N TYR A 14 -1.04 12.89 13.79
CA TYR A 14 -2.41 12.68 14.27
C TYR A 14 -2.52 11.50 15.23
N ALA A 15 -1.72 10.47 15.03
CA ALA A 15 -1.84 9.20 15.72
C ALA A 15 -0.96 9.10 16.98
N ARG A 16 -1.29 8.16 17.88
CA ARG A 16 -0.57 7.98 19.15
C ARG A 16 0.81 7.36 18.91
N ARG A 17 1.86 8.01 19.39
CA ARG A 17 3.28 7.63 19.15
C ARG A 17 3.70 6.29 19.78
N ASN A 18 2.95 5.79 20.76
CA ASN A 18 3.25 4.49 21.38
C ASN A 18 3.06 3.31 20.41
N ILE A 19 2.10 3.42 19.48
CA ILE A 19 1.80 2.38 18.49
C ILE A 19 2.14 2.83 17.05
N TYR A 20 2.00 4.11 16.71
CA TYR A 20 2.30 4.64 15.38
C TYR A 20 3.70 5.25 15.34
N GLN A 21 4.53 4.74 14.43
CA GLN A 21 5.90 5.21 14.20
C GLN A 21 5.98 5.86 12.81
N SER A 22 6.59 7.04 12.70
CA SER A 22 6.78 7.69 11.40
C SER A 22 7.97 7.06 10.68
N LEU A 23 7.79 6.76 9.39
CA LEU A 23 8.81 6.21 8.49
C LEU A 23 8.94 7.14 7.27
N LEU A 24 10.08 7.80 7.16
CA LEU A 24 10.44 8.64 6.02
C LEU A 24 10.87 7.74 4.86
N VAL A 25 10.11 7.80 3.77
CA VAL A 25 10.40 7.08 2.52
C VAL A 25 11.12 7.98 1.52
N GLY A 26 11.96 7.39 0.67
CA GLY A 26 12.85 8.15 -0.22
C GLY A 26 13.79 9.04 0.56
N ALA A 27 14.24 8.61 1.74
CA ALA A 27 15.02 9.41 2.69
C ALA A 27 16.37 9.89 2.14
N ASN A 28 16.87 9.32 1.04
CA ASN A 28 18.02 9.87 0.30
C ASN A 28 17.74 11.26 -0.30
N LYS A 29 16.48 11.56 -0.63
CA LYS A 29 16.05 12.82 -1.29
C LYS A 29 15.12 13.66 -0.41
N ASN A 30 14.33 12.99 0.45
CA ASN A 30 13.30 13.61 1.25
C ASN A 30 13.79 14.01 2.65
N LYS A 31 13.10 14.95 3.29
CA LYS A 31 13.41 15.41 4.67
C LYS A 31 12.20 15.24 5.59
N GLY A 32 12.44 14.70 6.78
CA GLY A 32 11.46 14.48 7.84
C GLY A 32 11.81 15.20 9.15
N ASP A 33 11.08 14.90 10.22
CA ASP A 33 11.51 15.27 11.57
C ASP A 33 12.59 14.28 12.06
N GLU A 34 13.35 14.67 13.09
CA GLU A 34 14.47 13.88 13.62
C GLU A 34 14.06 12.50 14.15
N ASP A 35 12.83 12.37 14.66
CA ASP A 35 12.31 11.13 15.23
C ASP A 35 11.74 10.15 14.19
N PHE A 36 11.87 10.46 12.90
CA PHE A 36 11.41 9.58 11.83
C PHE A 36 12.46 8.48 11.62
N ILE A 37 11.99 7.23 11.58
CA ILE A 37 12.79 6.16 10.98
C ILE A 37 12.96 6.51 9.51
N LYS A 38 14.10 6.15 8.92
CA LYS A 38 14.38 6.40 7.50
C LYS A 38 14.49 5.07 6.77
N ASP A 39 13.87 4.98 5.61
CA ASP A 39 13.90 3.76 4.79
C ASP A 39 15.29 3.44 4.22
N ASN A 40 16.24 4.37 4.31
CA ASN A 40 17.64 4.22 3.89
C ASN A 40 18.60 3.80 5.01
N SER A 41 18.10 3.32 6.16
CA SER A 41 18.93 3.07 7.34
C SER A 41 19.72 1.75 7.34
N PHE A 42 19.61 0.93 6.30
CA PHE A 42 20.28 -0.37 6.19
C PHE A 42 20.88 -0.58 4.80
N GLU A 43 21.88 -1.44 4.68
CA GLU A 43 22.52 -1.80 3.41
C GLU A 43 21.57 -2.66 2.55
N GLY A 44 21.49 -2.39 1.25
CA GLY A 44 20.54 -3.08 0.36
C GLY A 44 19.12 -2.51 0.40
N ASN A 45 18.91 -1.37 1.06
CA ASN A 45 17.65 -0.65 0.97
C ASN A 45 17.33 -0.19 -0.46
N ILE A 46 16.06 0.13 -0.71
CA ILE A 46 15.56 0.61 -2.00
C ILE A 46 15.07 2.06 -1.97
N SER A 47 15.59 2.89 -1.06
CA SER A 47 15.12 4.27 -0.86
C SER A 47 15.18 5.12 -2.14
N ASP A 48 16.21 4.96 -2.97
CA ASP A 48 16.35 5.70 -4.23
C ASP A 48 15.25 5.38 -5.26
N LYS A 49 14.59 4.22 -5.13
CA LYS A 49 13.48 3.78 -5.98
C LYS A 49 12.14 4.42 -5.58
N ASN A 50 12.10 5.31 -4.57
CA ASN A 50 10.86 5.91 -4.06
C ASN A 50 10.02 6.63 -5.13
N SER A 51 10.64 7.17 -6.18
CA SER A 51 9.90 7.84 -7.28
C SER A 51 8.99 6.89 -8.06
N SER A 52 9.32 5.60 -8.12
CA SER A 52 8.54 4.57 -8.82
C SER A 52 7.82 3.60 -7.90
N PHE A 53 8.44 3.26 -6.77
CA PHE A 53 7.89 2.35 -5.76
C PHE A 53 7.04 3.06 -4.70
N CYS A 54 7.09 4.39 -4.62
CA CYS A 54 6.32 5.18 -3.64
C CYS A 54 6.49 4.66 -2.20
N GLU A 55 5.40 4.50 -1.45
CA GLU A 55 5.39 3.94 -0.11
C GLU A 55 5.99 2.53 0.03
N LEU A 56 6.12 1.77 -1.06
CA LEU A 56 6.66 0.41 -1.00
C LEU A 56 8.12 0.38 -0.56
N THR A 57 8.88 1.46 -0.77
CA THR A 57 10.21 1.61 -0.15
C THR A 57 10.16 1.51 1.37
N GLY A 58 9.09 2.03 1.98
CA GLY A 58 8.79 1.84 3.39
C GLY A 58 8.31 0.42 3.72
N GLN A 59 7.51 -0.21 2.86
CA GLN A 59 7.14 -1.63 3.02
C GLN A 59 8.36 -2.54 3.02
N TYR A 60 9.31 -2.31 2.11
CA TYR A 60 10.56 -3.04 2.00
C TYR A 60 11.42 -2.88 3.25
N TRP A 61 11.51 -1.66 3.78
CA TRP A 61 12.18 -1.42 5.06
C TRP A 61 11.51 -2.19 6.20
N ILE A 62 10.18 -2.17 6.31
CA ILE A 62 9.45 -2.92 7.37
C ILE A 62 9.71 -4.42 7.24
N TYR A 63 9.71 -4.93 6.00
CA TYR A 63 10.02 -6.32 5.71
C TYR A 63 11.41 -6.72 6.21
N LYS A 64 12.44 -5.92 5.91
CA LYS A 64 13.83 -6.25 6.26
C LYS A 64 14.23 -5.93 7.71
N GLU A 65 13.72 -4.84 8.28
CA GLU A 65 14.28 -4.25 9.50
C GLU A 65 13.33 -4.28 10.70
N SER A 66 12.02 -4.47 10.51
CA SER A 66 11.09 -4.53 11.64
C SER A 66 11.23 -5.85 12.40
N ASN A 67 11.27 -5.79 13.73
CA ASN A 67 11.31 -6.96 14.63
C ASN A 67 10.02 -7.08 15.46
N GLU A 68 8.91 -6.51 14.99
CA GLU A 68 7.64 -6.46 15.72
C GLU A 68 6.75 -7.65 15.34
N ASP A 69 6.13 -8.34 16.30
CA ASP A 69 5.25 -9.49 16.02
C ASP A 69 4.03 -9.15 15.12
N ILE A 70 3.55 -7.92 15.25
CA ILE A 70 2.46 -7.35 14.45
C ILE A 70 2.97 -6.03 13.88
N VAL A 71 2.91 -5.95 12.56
CA VAL A 71 3.31 -4.80 11.78
C VAL A 71 2.11 -4.25 11.02
N GLY A 72 2.15 -2.95 10.73
CA GLY A 72 1.21 -2.36 9.80
C GLY A 72 1.81 -1.20 9.05
N LEU A 73 1.21 -0.89 7.90
CA LEU A 73 1.59 0.20 7.03
C LEU A 73 0.37 1.10 6.82
N CYS A 74 0.56 2.40 7.07
CA CYS A 74 -0.43 3.46 6.88
C CYS A 74 0.22 4.65 6.20
N HIS A 75 -0.55 5.44 5.45
CA HIS A 75 -0.01 6.65 4.82
C HIS A 75 -0.17 7.84 5.78
N TYR A 76 0.73 8.81 5.72
CA TYR A 76 0.68 9.97 6.64
C TYR A 76 -0.62 10.79 6.63
N ARG A 77 -1.41 10.71 5.55
CA ARG A 77 -2.73 11.35 5.45
C ARG A 77 -3.90 10.37 5.62
N ARG A 78 -3.66 9.06 5.72
CA ARG A 78 -4.69 8.02 5.70
C ARG A 78 -4.49 7.02 6.85
N TYR A 79 -5.47 6.92 7.74
CA TYR A 79 -5.36 6.06 8.92
C TYR A 79 -6.58 5.14 9.05
N PHE A 80 -6.35 3.93 9.56
CA PHE A 80 -7.43 3.03 9.96
C PHE A 80 -8.21 3.59 11.15
N THR A 81 -9.54 3.57 11.03
CA THR A 81 -10.47 4.14 12.03
C THR A 81 -11.64 3.19 12.27
N LYS A 82 -12.19 3.18 13.49
CA LYS A 82 -13.38 2.35 13.80
C LYS A 82 -14.67 2.90 13.18
N ASN A 83 -14.72 4.18 12.82
CA ASN A 83 -15.88 4.83 12.22
C ASN A 83 -15.48 6.00 11.30
N LYS A 84 -16.24 6.22 10.21
CA LYS A 84 -16.08 7.35 9.28
C LYS A 84 -16.83 8.63 9.71
N LYS A 85 -17.83 8.54 10.58
CA LYS A 85 -18.81 9.62 10.79
C LYS A 85 -18.31 10.79 11.66
N PHE A 86 -17.35 10.58 12.57
CA PHE A 86 -16.77 11.62 13.42
C PHE A 86 -15.30 11.33 13.74
N PHE A 87 -14.43 12.35 13.71
CA PHE A 87 -12.97 12.19 13.82
C PHE A 87 -12.31 12.81 15.06
N PRO A 88 -12.61 12.33 16.28
CA PRO A 88 -11.65 12.44 17.35
C PRO A 88 -10.50 11.43 17.14
N ARG A 89 -9.26 11.81 17.47
CA ARG A 89 -8.06 10.94 17.42
C ARG A 89 -8.26 9.60 18.13
N SER A 90 -9.18 9.53 19.10
CA SER A 90 -9.55 8.30 19.81
C SER A 90 -10.15 7.21 18.93
N MET A 91 -10.63 7.56 17.73
CA MET A 91 -11.23 6.63 16.76
C MET A 91 -10.22 5.87 15.91
N LEU A 92 -8.95 6.29 15.89
CA LEU A 92 -7.90 5.50 15.26
C LEU A 92 -7.75 4.16 15.97
N LEU A 93 -7.45 3.11 15.21
CA LEU A 93 -7.24 1.79 15.79
C LEU A 93 -6.12 1.84 16.84
N ASN A 94 -6.40 1.31 18.02
CA ASN A 94 -5.43 1.16 19.08
C ASN A 94 -4.99 -0.31 19.21
N LYS A 95 -4.02 -0.58 20.10
CA LYS A 95 -3.49 -1.94 20.34
C LYS A 95 -4.60 -2.96 20.65
N ARG A 96 -5.60 -2.60 21.47
CA ARG A 96 -6.70 -3.50 21.84
C ARG A 96 -7.58 -3.82 20.63
N ASP A 97 -7.88 -2.84 19.79
CA ASP A 97 -8.69 -3.07 18.58
C ASP A 97 -7.98 -4.02 17.61
N ILE A 98 -6.69 -3.77 17.37
CA ILE A 98 -5.87 -4.57 16.44
C ILE A 98 -5.76 -6.01 16.93
N ILE A 99 -5.44 -6.23 18.21
CA ILE A 99 -5.36 -7.59 18.79
C ILE A 99 -6.71 -8.31 18.67
N ASN A 100 -7.81 -7.63 19.01
CA ASN A 100 -9.15 -8.24 18.95
C ASN A 100 -9.59 -8.57 17.52
N TYR A 101 -9.15 -7.79 16.53
CA TYR A 101 -9.39 -8.14 15.13
C TYR A 101 -8.50 -9.30 14.69
N LEU A 102 -7.20 -9.24 14.97
CA LEU A 102 -6.26 -10.30 14.55
C LEU A 102 -6.44 -11.63 15.31
N SER A 103 -7.25 -11.68 16.37
CA SER A 103 -7.65 -12.94 17.00
C SER A 103 -8.68 -13.74 16.19
N ASN A 104 -9.34 -13.12 15.21
CA ASN A 104 -10.40 -13.74 14.41
C ASN A 104 -10.16 -13.62 12.89
N TYR A 105 -9.18 -12.81 12.49
CA TYR A 105 -8.89 -12.43 11.11
C TYR A 105 -7.37 -12.46 10.90
N ASP A 106 -6.93 -12.77 9.68
CA ASP A 106 -5.51 -12.90 9.36
C ASP A 106 -4.86 -11.53 9.07
N ILE A 107 -5.65 -10.62 8.48
CA ILE A 107 -5.19 -9.33 8.00
C ILE A 107 -6.28 -8.26 8.14
N ILE A 108 -5.88 -7.05 8.49
CA ILE A 108 -6.73 -5.86 8.50
C ILE A 108 -6.41 -5.03 7.26
N LEU A 109 -7.42 -4.78 6.43
CA LEU A 109 -7.30 -3.97 5.20
C LEU A 109 -8.31 -2.82 5.20
N PRO A 110 -8.07 -1.78 4.38
CA PRO A 110 -9.06 -0.75 4.15
C PRO A 110 -10.35 -1.36 3.60
N GLN A 111 -11.50 -0.83 4.02
CA GLN A 111 -12.76 -1.14 3.35
C GLN A 111 -12.68 -0.81 1.86
N LYS A 112 -13.20 -1.71 1.03
CA LYS A 112 -13.35 -1.46 -0.41
C LYS A 112 -14.25 -0.25 -0.63
N GLY A 113 -13.95 0.52 -1.67
CA GLY A 113 -14.75 1.66 -2.06
C GLY A 113 -15.97 1.21 -2.86
N LYS A 114 -17.16 1.75 -2.54
CA LYS A 114 -18.32 1.59 -3.43
C LYS A 114 -17.98 2.19 -4.79
N ASN A 115 -18.16 1.42 -5.86
CA ASN A 115 -17.90 1.84 -7.24
C ASN A 115 -16.48 2.39 -7.47
N GLN A 116 -15.47 1.84 -6.78
CA GLN A 116 -14.09 2.33 -6.85
C GLN A 116 -13.46 2.25 -8.24
N TYR A 117 -13.90 1.32 -9.07
CA TYR A 117 -13.45 1.16 -10.46
C TYR A 117 -14.42 1.80 -11.47
N ASN A 118 -15.36 2.62 -11.01
CA ASN A 118 -16.33 3.33 -11.87
C ASN A 118 -17.12 2.41 -12.83
N GLY A 119 -17.52 1.23 -12.35
CA GLY A 119 -18.28 0.24 -13.13
C GLY A 119 -17.43 -0.61 -14.08
N LEU A 120 -16.11 -0.44 -14.09
CA LEU A 120 -15.17 -1.22 -14.89
C LEU A 120 -14.58 -2.37 -14.09
N THR A 121 -14.02 -3.34 -14.80
CA THR A 121 -13.15 -4.37 -14.20
C THR A 121 -11.82 -3.77 -13.75
N ALA A 122 -11.09 -4.47 -12.88
CA ALA A 122 -9.80 -4.02 -12.36
C ALA A 122 -8.78 -3.78 -13.48
N LYS A 123 -8.79 -4.64 -14.50
CA LYS A 123 -7.94 -4.51 -15.69
C LYS A 123 -8.32 -3.30 -16.52
N GLU A 124 -9.60 -3.15 -16.87
CA GLU A 124 -10.08 -1.99 -17.65
C GLU A 124 -9.79 -0.68 -16.93
N PHE A 125 -10.05 -0.63 -15.62
CA PHE A 125 -9.77 0.55 -14.81
C PHE A 125 -8.27 0.88 -14.77
N PHE A 126 -7.40 -0.13 -14.64
CA PHE A 126 -5.96 0.06 -14.72
C PHE A 126 -5.56 0.61 -16.10
N CYS A 127 -5.96 -0.04 -17.18
CA CYS A 127 -5.59 0.31 -18.55
C CYS A 127 -6.15 1.66 -19.03
N GLN A 128 -7.21 2.19 -18.38
CA GLN A 128 -7.67 3.55 -18.63
C GLN A 128 -6.75 4.63 -18.03
N LYS A 129 -5.94 4.28 -17.02
CA LYS A 129 -5.11 5.23 -16.27
C LYS A 129 -3.62 5.00 -16.45
N HIS A 130 -3.25 3.79 -16.87
CA HIS A 130 -1.89 3.27 -16.91
C HIS A 130 -1.68 2.46 -18.18
N ASP A 131 -0.43 2.27 -18.57
CA ASP A 131 -0.07 1.53 -19.76
C ASP A 131 -0.41 0.03 -19.62
N ALA A 132 -1.16 -0.50 -20.59
CA ALA A 132 -1.58 -1.90 -20.63
C ALA A 132 -0.38 -2.87 -20.75
N ILE A 133 0.75 -2.43 -21.31
CA ILE A 133 1.97 -3.25 -21.42
C ILE A 133 2.46 -3.65 -20.03
N VAL A 134 2.40 -2.75 -19.04
CA VAL A 134 2.82 -3.06 -17.66
C VAL A 134 1.95 -4.15 -17.06
N TRP A 135 0.65 -4.11 -17.32
CA TRP A 135 -0.28 -5.14 -16.84
C TRP A 135 0.04 -6.50 -17.46
N GLN A 136 0.32 -6.53 -18.77
CA GLN A 136 0.70 -7.74 -19.50
C GLN A 136 2.02 -8.32 -18.98
N GLU A 137 3.05 -7.50 -18.79
CA GLU A 137 4.33 -7.94 -18.25
C GLU A 137 4.19 -8.48 -16.82
N CYS A 138 3.38 -7.83 -15.97
CA CYS A 138 3.08 -8.32 -14.63
C CYS A 138 2.44 -9.72 -14.67
N ARG A 139 1.47 -9.92 -15.57
CA ARG A 139 0.82 -11.21 -15.77
C ARG A 139 1.81 -12.28 -16.26
N GLU A 140 2.68 -11.96 -17.22
CA GLU A 140 3.68 -12.91 -17.73
C GLU A 140 4.73 -13.27 -16.65
N ILE A 141 5.18 -12.31 -15.84
CA ILE A 141 6.04 -12.59 -14.68
C ILE A 141 5.36 -13.59 -13.73
N ILE A 142 4.09 -13.35 -13.38
CA ILE A 142 3.33 -14.25 -12.50
C ILE A 142 3.18 -15.63 -13.14
N LYS A 143 2.80 -15.72 -14.40
CA LYS A 143 2.67 -16.98 -15.14
C LYS A 143 3.96 -17.81 -15.12
N HIS A 144 5.11 -17.17 -15.25
CA HIS A 144 6.40 -17.88 -15.30
C HIS A 144 6.97 -18.19 -13.92
N LYS A 145 6.92 -17.24 -12.97
CA LYS A 145 7.59 -17.34 -11.66
C LYS A 145 6.68 -17.93 -10.59
N TYR A 146 5.38 -17.69 -10.72
CA TYR A 146 4.34 -18.07 -9.76
C TYR A 146 3.10 -18.65 -10.47
N PRO A 147 3.23 -19.70 -11.30
CA PRO A 147 2.15 -20.20 -12.15
C PRO A 147 0.87 -20.52 -11.37
N ASN A 148 0.98 -20.96 -10.12
CA ASN A 148 -0.17 -21.25 -9.25
C ASN A 148 -1.00 -20.01 -8.90
N TYR A 149 -0.44 -18.80 -9.00
CA TYR A 149 -1.15 -17.54 -8.77
C TYR A 149 -1.86 -17.03 -10.02
N LEU A 150 -1.58 -17.59 -11.20
CA LEU A 150 -2.09 -17.06 -12.46
C LEU A 150 -3.62 -17.06 -12.51
N GLU A 151 -4.25 -18.14 -12.03
CA GLU A 151 -5.71 -18.22 -11.96
C GLU A 151 -6.29 -17.09 -11.08
N MET A 152 -5.65 -16.79 -9.95
CA MET A 152 -6.10 -15.72 -9.04
C MET A 152 -5.85 -14.33 -9.63
N PHE A 153 -4.78 -14.16 -10.41
CA PHE A 153 -4.55 -12.93 -11.15
C PHE A 153 -5.63 -12.72 -12.22
N ASP A 154 -5.92 -13.76 -13.02
CA ASP A 154 -6.94 -13.74 -14.07
C ASP A 154 -8.35 -13.54 -13.51
N TRP A 155 -8.66 -14.14 -12.35
CA TRP A 155 -9.87 -13.84 -11.60
C TRP A 155 -9.94 -12.34 -11.27
N PHE A 156 -8.89 -11.78 -10.68
CA PHE A 156 -8.89 -10.38 -10.25
C PHE A 156 -8.97 -9.40 -11.43
N GLU A 157 -8.45 -9.75 -12.62
CA GLU A 157 -8.59 -8.93 -13.83
C GLU A 157 -10.05 -8.52 -14.08
N ASN A 158 -10.99 -9.41 -13.77
CA ASN A 158 -12.42 -9.29 -14.04
C ASN A 158 -13.23 -8.74 -12.84
N GLU A 159 -12.59 -8.53 -11.68
CA GLU A 159 -13.29 -8.01 -10.51
C GLU A 159 -13.61 -6.52 -10.65
N THR A 160 -14.77 -6.10 -10.15
CA THR A 160 -15.22 -4.69 -10.21
C THR A 160 -14.94 -3.91 -8.92
N GLU A 161 -14.33 -4.58 -7.94
CA GLU A 161 -13.91 -4.02 -6.66
C GLU A 161 -12.67 -4.74 -6.11
N GLY A 162 -12.02 -4.14 -5.12
CA GLY A 162 -10.77 -4.64 -4.53
C GLY A 162 -10.18 -3.67 -3.50
N TYR A 163 -9.11 -4.05 -2.84
CA TYR A 163 -8.34 -3.16 -1.98
C TYR A 163 -7.48 -2.24 -2.85
N SER A 164 -7.59 -0.92 -2.66
CA SER A 164 -6.93 0.08 -3.53
C SER A 164 -5.91 0.94 -2.77
N TYR A 165 -5.25 0.36 -1.78
CA TYR A 165 -4.20 1.02 -1.02
C TYR A 165 -3.12 0.01 -0.67
N ASN A 166 -1.88 0.46 -0.63
CA ASN A 166 -0.75 -0.26 -0.03
C ASN A 166 -0.77 -0.12 1.51
N MET A 167 -1.92 -0.38 2.13
CA MET A 167 -2.12 -0.28 3.58
C MET A 167 -2.63 -1.61 4.13
N LEU A 168 -1.99 -2.11 5.19
CA LEU A 168 -2.36 -3.36 5.86
C LEU A 168 -1.90 -3.37 7.31
N ILE A 169 -2.50 -4.24 8.13
CA ILE A 169 -1.98 -4.64 9.45
C ILE A 169 -2.13 -6.16 9.58
N CYS A 170 -1.06 -6.86 9.90
CA CYS A 170 -1.05 -8.31 10.11
C CYS A 170 0.11 -8.74 11.03
N ASN A 171 0.20 -10.03 11.30
CA ASN A 171 1.40 -10.60 11.90
C ASN A 171 2.61 -10.47 10.96
N LYS A 172 3.82 -10.46 11.52
CA LYS A 172 5.06 -10.26 10.77
C LYS A 172 5.32 -11.33 9.72
N GLU A 173 5.07 -12.59 10.05
CA GLU A 173 5.28 -13.72 9.14
C GLU A 173 4.47 -13.59 7.83
N LEU A 174 3.19 -13.21 7.94
CA LEU A 174 2.33 -12.95 6.80
C LEU A 174 2.79 -11.72 6.02
N PHE A 175 3.20 -10.66 6.72
CA PHE A 175 3.72 -9.44 6.09
C PHE A 175 4.99 -9.73 5.27
N ASP A 176 5.88 -10.56 5.81
CA ASP A 176 7.15 -10.91 5.19
C ASP A 176 6.94 -11.81 3.98
N SER A 177 6.09 -12.83 4.12
CA SER A 177 5.73 -13.72 3.01
C SER A 177 5.09 -12.95 1.85
N TYR A 178 4.17 -12.02 2.16
CA TYR A 178 3.57 -11.15 1.15
C TYR A 178 4.60 -10.22 0.51
N SER A 179 5.48 -9.62 1.31
CA SER A 179 6.49 -8.69 0.80
C SER A 179 7.52 -9.40 -0.07
N GLU A 180 7.98 -10.58 0.32
CA GLU A 180 8.88 -11.41 -0.49
C GLU A 180 8.28 -11.71 -1.86
N TRP A 181 7.03 -12.20 -1.90
CA TRP A 181 6.32 -12.46 -3.15
C TRP A 181 6.12 -11.18 -3.99
N LEU A 182 5.67 -10.10 -3.35
CA LEU A 182 5.42 -8.82 -4.02
C LEU A 182 6.69 -8.25 -4.64
N PHE A 183 7.77 -8.11 -3.87
CA PHE A 183 9.01 -7.50 -4.37
C PHE A 183 9.71 -8.37 -5.39
N SER A 184 9.61 -9.70 -5.28
CA SER A 184 10.08 -10.62 -6.31
C SER A 184 9.42 -10.37 -7.68
N ILE A 185 8.14 -9.99 -7.71
CA ILE A 185 7.43 -9.63 -8.95
C ILE A 185 7.81 -8.21 -9.40
N LEU A 186 7.82 -7.25 -8.47
CA LEU A 186 8.02 -5.85 -8.81
C LEU A 186 9.44 -5.55 -9.30
N PHE A 187 10.46 -6.27 -8.82
CA PHE A 187 11.83 -6.12 -9.34
C PHE A 187 11.96 -6.68 -10.76
N ASP A 188 11.37 -7.84 -11.06
CA ASP A 188 11.33 -8.35 -12.43
C ASP A 188 10.55 -7.40 -13.36
N LEU A 189 9.50 -6.74 -12.85
CA LEU A 189 8.73 -5.76 -13.62
C LEU A 189 9.52 -4.47 -13.87
N GLU A 190 10.33 -4.04 -12.90
CA GLU A 190 11.22 -2.89 -13.04
C GLU A 190 12.23 -3.09 -14.18
N ASP A 191 12.76 -4.29 -14.35
CA ASP A 191 13.70 -4.62 -15.42
C ASP A 191 13.05 -4.67 -16.82
N ARG A 192 11.72 -4.83 -16.89
CA ARG A 192 10.96 -4.99 -18.14
C ARG A 192 10.24 -3.73 -18.61
N VAL A 193 10.10 -2.73 -17.73
CA VAL A 193 9.31 -1.53 -18.00
C VAL A 193 10.22 -0.30 -18.03
N ASP A 194 10.33 0.29 -19.23
CA ASP A 194 11.04 1.56 -19.40
C ASP A 194 10.19 2.74 -18.92
N LEU A 195 10.39 3.13 -17.65
CA LEU A 195 9.67 4.24 -17.03
C LEU A 195 10.00 5.62 -17.61
N SER A 196 11.09 5.77 -18.38
CA SER A 196 11.48 7.06 -18.95
C SER A 196 10.47 7.58 -19.98
N LYS A 197 9.62 6.69 -20.51
CA LYS A 197 8.53 6.99 -21.45
C LYS A 197 7.29 7.57 -20.78
N TYR A 198 7.21 7.54 -19.45
CA TYR A 198 6.03 7.93 -18.69
C TYR A 198 6.16 9.29 -18.02
N ASP A 199 5.01 9.93 -17.79
CA ASP A 199 4.92 11.17 -17.02
C ASP A 199 5.16 10.93 -15.52
N ASN A 200 5.27 12.00 -14.73
CA ASN A 200 5.47 11.93 -13.28
C ASN A 200 4.35 11.17 -12.53
N TYR A 201 3.18 11.00 -13.13
CA TYR A 201 2.10 10.25 -12.51
C TYR A 201 2.30 8.75 -12.71
N ASN A 202 2.56 8.33 -13.95
CA ASN A 202 2.79 6.95 -14.33
C ASN A 202 4.20 6.45 -14.00
N SER A 203 5.16 7.33 -13.68
CA SER A 203 6.44 6.91 -13.13
C SER A 203 6.28 6.10 -11.83
N ARG A 204 5.17 6.28 -11.11
CA ARG A 204 4.77 5.59 -9.87
C ARG A 204 4.19 4.19 -10.10
N MET A 205 4.43 3.62 -11.29
CA MET A 205 3.74 2.45 -11.82
C MET A 205 3.68 1.29 -10.83
N PHE A 206 4.80 1.00 -10.17
CA PHE A 206 4.92 -0.17 -9.29
C PHE A 206 4.07 -0.03 -8.02
N GLY A 207 3.90 1.20 -7.51
CA GLY A 207 2.94 1.48 -6.43
C GLY A 207 1.49 1.24 -6.85
N PHE A 208 1.14 1.46 -8.12
CA PHE A 208 -0.21 1.13 -8.61
C PHE A 208 -0.40 -0.36 -8.81
N VAL A 209 0.60 -1.05 -9.37
CA VAL A 209 0.57 -2.50 -9.56
C VAL A 209 0.42 -3.23 -8.23
N SER A 210 1.16 -2.81 -7.18
CA SER A 210 1.06 -3.43 -5.86
C SER A 210 -0.32 -3.31 -5.21
N GLU A 211 -1.05 -2.20 -5.44
CA GLU A 211 -2.43 -2.05 -4.98
C GLU A 211 -3.35 -3.14 -5.56
N ARG A 212 -3.02 -3.69 -6.73
CA ARG A 212 -3.77 -4.80 -7.33
C ARG A 212 -3.29 -6.14 -6.80
N LEU A 213 -1.98 -6.33 -6.72
CA LEU A 213 -1.36 -7.60 -6.29
C LEU A 213 -1.76 -8.05 -4.87
N ILE A 214 -2.05 -7.13 -3.95
CA ILE A 214 -2.56 -7.51 -2.63
C ILE A 214 -3.88 -8.30 -2.70
N ASN A 215 -4.73 -8.03 -3.69
CA ASN A 215 -6.01 -8.72 -3.88
C ASN A 215 -5.79 -10.17 -4.34
N VAL A 216 -4.83 -10.36 -5.26
CA VAL A 216 -4.42 -11.67 -5.75
C VAL A 216 -3.85 -12.51 -4.60
N TRP A 217 -2.96 -11.91 -3.79
CA TRP A 217 -2.41 -12.56 -2.59
C TRP A 217 -3.48 -12.99 -1.59
N VAL A 218 -4.38 -12.06 -1.23
CA VAL A 218 -5.48 -12.30 -0.29
C VAL A 218 -6.36 -13.45 -0.76
N LYS A 219 -6.71 -13.47 -2.06
CA LYS A 219 -7.57 -14.50 -2.63
C LYS A 219 -6.85 -15.85 -2.69
N TYR A 220 -5.61 -15.89 -3.18
CA TYR A 220 -4.82 -17.12 -3.30
C TYR A 220 -4.63 -17.83 -1.96
N HIS A 221 -4.30 -17.08 -0.92
CA HIS A 221 -4.13 -17.62 0.43
C HIS A 221 -5.43 -17.77 1.23
N ASN A 222 -6.58 -17.42 0.63
CA ASN A 222 -7.90 -17.46 1.28
C ASN A 222 -7.92 -16.77 2.66
N LEU A 223 -7.30 -15.58 2.74
CA LEU A 223 -7.15 -14.86 4.00
C LEU A 223 -8.49 -14.32 4.51
N LYS A 224 -8.74 -14.47 5.82
CA LYS A 224 -9.87 -13.83 6.50
C LYS A 224 -9.55 -12.35 6.72
N VAL A 225 -10.13 -11.49 5.90
CA VAL A 225 -9.88 -10.04 5.95
C VAL A 225 -10.84 -9.34 6.93
N LYS A 226 -10.28 -8.55 7.85
CA LYS A 226 -11.02 -7.53 8.58
C LYS A 226 -10.98 -6.20 7.83
N GLU A 227 -12.06 -5.87 7.15
CA GLU A 227 -12.20 -4.57 6.53
C GLU A 227 -12.53 -3.47 7.55
N VAL A 228 -11.73 -2.41 7.54
CA VAL A 228 -11.91 -1.24 8.42
C VAL A 228 -11.95 0.06 7.62
N PRO A 229 -12.76 1.04 8.05
CA PRO A 229 -12.74 2.35 7.44
C PRO A 229 -11.37 3.04 7.49
N VAL A 230 -11.13 3.94 6.52
CA VAL A 230 -9.96 4.83 6.49
C VAL A 230 -10.40 6.29 6.56
N VAL A 231 -9.70 7.08 7.39
CA VAL A 231 -9.86 8.54 7.49
C VAL A 231 -8.81 9.29 6.68
N PHE A 232 -9.20 10.40 6.06
CA PHE A 232 -8.30 11.35 5.42
C PHE A 232 -8.10 12.56 6.33
N THR A 233 -6.86 12.86 6.69
CA THR A 233 -6.53 13.87 7.71
C THR A 233 -6.08 15.22 7.14
N GLU A 234 -5.69 15.27 5.87
CA GLU A 234 -5.52 16.52 5.15
C GLU A 234 -6.83 16.87 4.42
N SER A 235 -7.32 18.11 4.60
CA SER A 235 -8.49 18.60 3.90
C SER A 235 -8.21 18.66 2.39
N LYS A 236 -9.14 18.12 1.58
CA LYS A 236 -9.25 18.54 0.19
C LYS A 236 -9.72 19.99 0.25
N ASN A 237 -8.86 20.95 -0.10
CA ASN A 237 -9.29 22.33 -0.27
C ASN A 237 -10.32 22.36 -1.43
N PRO A 238 -11.62 22.57 -1.17
CA PRO A 238 -12.67 22.37 -2.19
C PRO A 238 -12.46 23.26 -3.42
N LEU A 239 -11.97 24.49 -3.19
CA LEU A 239 -11.64 25.48 -4.22
C LEU A 239 -10.60 24.99 -5.24
N LYS A 240 -9.66 24.13 -4.82
CA LYS A 240 -8.57 23.66 -5.69
C LYS A 240 -9.01 22.54 -6.66
N ASN A 241 -10.14 21.90 -6.40
CA ASN A 241 -10.72 20.89 -7.28
C ASN A 241 -11.67 21.51 -8.30
N PHE A 242 -12.43 22.56 -7.93
CA PHE A 242 -13.28 23.32 -8.86
C PHE A 242 -12.47 23.98 -9.98
N LEU A 243 -11.30 24.54 -9.66
CA LEU A 243 -10.38 25.12 -10.64
C LEU A 243 -9.64 24.09 -11.51
N LYS A 244 -9.72 22.79 -11.20
CA LYS A 244 -9.17 21.71 -12.02
C LYS A 244 -10.22 21.03 -12.91
N SER A 245 -11.50 21.37 -12.71
CA SER A 245 -12.64 20.86 -13.49
C SER A 245 -13.23 21.90 -14.44
N LEU A 246 -12.65 23.10 -14.48
CA LEU A 246 -12.81 24.10 -15.53
C LEU A 246 -11.62 23.97 -16.49
#